data_AF-A0A836S5M2-F1
#
_entry.id   AF-A0A836S5M2-F1
#
_cell.length_a   1.000
_cell.length_b   1.000
_cell.length_c   1.000
_cell.angle_alpha   90.00
_cell.angle_beta   90.00
_cell.angle_gamma   90.00
#
_symmetry.space_group_name_H-M   'P 1'
#
loop_
_entity.id
_entity.type
_entity.pdbx_description
1 polymer ?
#
loop_
_entity_poly.entity_id
_entity_poly.type
_entity_poly.pdbx_seq_one_letter_code
_entity_poly.pdbx_strand_id
1 'polypeptide(L)'
;MPDLSGLNLIHLFQAIGAISLLIVIRLLITDSSKENKILHANVENQRLQIAELLNAVQYLSQTTEDLKQEKKQLRKEIDIRGLYDGATDAHLQAINSARAGASAKDIAENYNLIAAEAELIVSMHGKQNQQRKH
;
A
#
# COMPACT_ATOMS: atom_id res chain seq x y z
N MET A 1 -28.40 -92.15 -9.67
CA MET A 1 -28.79 -90.96 -8.89
C MET A 1 -27.66 -89.96 -8.99
N PRO A 2 -27.89 -88.72 -9.46
CA PRO A 2 -26.80 -87.75 -9.57
C PRO A 2 -26.33 -87.33 -8.18
N ASP A 3 -25.01 -87.28 -8.01
CA ASP A 3 -24.32 -87.02 -6.77
C ASP A 3 -24.49 -85.54 -6.36
N LEU A 4 -25.48 -85.27 -5.50
CA LEU A 4 -25.84 -83.94 -5.00
C LEU A 4 -24.74 -83.31 -4.13
N SER A 5 -23.71 -84.06 -3.74
CA SER A 5 -22.61 -83.60 -2.89
C SER A 5 -21.66 -82.64 -3.60
N GLY A 6 -21.37 -82.87 -4.90
CA GLY A 6 -20.47 -82.03 -5.69
C GLY A 6 -21.04 -80.64 -6.02
N LEU A 7 -22.37 -80.55 -6.22
CA LEU A 7 -23.04 -79.28 -6.50
C LEU A 7 -23.04 -78.35 -5.28
N ASN A 8 -23.24 -78.90 -4.08
CA ASN A 8 -23.17 -78.15 -2.82
C ASN A 8 -21.76 -77.59 -2.55
N LEU A 9 -20.71 -78.32 -2.93
CA LEU A 9 -19.33 -77.89 -2.76
C LEU A 9 -18.97 -76.72 -3.69
N ILE A 10 -19.44 -76.74 -4.94
CA ILE A 10 -19.24 -75.64 -5.91
C ILE A 10 -19.91 -74.35 -5.41
N HIS A 11 -21.15 -74.43 -4.93
CA HIS A 11 -21.85 -73.28 -4.37
C HIS A 11 -21.17 -72.72 -3.13
N LEU A 12 -20.59 -73.57 -2.28
CA LEU A 12 -19.82 -73.14 -1.11
C LEU A 12 -18.56 -72.35 -1.53
N PHE A 13 -17.81 -72.84 -2.52
CA PHE A 13 -16.64 -72.11 -3.03
C PHE A 13 -17.01 -70.79 -3.71
N GLN A 14 -18.11 -70.76 -4.47
CA GLN A 14 -18.63 -69.51 -5.05
C GLN A 14 -19.03 -68.50 -3.97
N ALA A 15 -19.70 -68.95 -2.91
CA ALA A 15 -20.07 -68.10 -1.78
C ALA A 15 -18.84 -67.54 -1.05
N ILE A 16 -17.82 -68.38 -0.78
CA ILE A 16 -16.57 -67.93 -0.15
C ILE A 16 -15.83 -66.92 -1.03
N GLY A 17 -15.77 -67.15 -2.35
CA GLY A 17 -15.15 -66.22 -3.30
C GLY A 17 -15.87 -64.86 -3.34
N ALA A 18 -17.21 -64.87 -3.35
CA ALA A 18 -18.01 -63.66 -3.31
C ALA A 18 -17.81 -62.88 -1.99
N ILE A 19 -17.79 -63.57 -0.85
CA ILE A 19 -17.54 -62.95 0.46
C ILE A 19 -16.14 -62.32 0.50
N SER A 20 -15.13 -63.03 0.01
CA SER A 20 -13.74 -62.53 -0.03
C SER A 20 -13.63 -61.27 -0.89
N LEU A 21 -14.29 -61.24 -2.05
CA LEU A 21 -14.34 -60.06 -2.91
C LEU A 21 -15.03 -58.87 -2.22
N LEU A 22 -16.14 -59.11 -1.53
CA LEU A 22 -16.85 -58.06 -0.79
C LEU A 22 -15.99 -57.45 0.33
N ILE A 23 -15.20 -58.27 1.02
CA ILE A 23 -14.25 -57.79 2.05
C ILE A 23 -13.19 -56.89 1.43
N VAL A 24 -12.58 -57.30 0.32
CA VAL A 24 -11.57 -56.49 -0.39
C VAL A 24 -12.17 -55.16 -0.87
N ILE A 25 -13.36 -55.19 -1.47
CA ILE A 25 -14.06 -53.98 -1.90
C ILE A 25 -14.33 -53.05 -0.71
N ARG A 26 -14.80 -53.59 0.43
CA ARG A 26 -15.04 -52.80 1.65
C ARG A 26 -13.77 -52.15 2.18
N LEU A 27 -12.64 -52.86 2.18
CA LEU A 27 -11.36 -52.31 2.60
C LEU A 27 -10.92 -51.17 1.67
N LEU A 28 -10.98 -51.37 0.36
CA LEU A 28 -10.64 -50.33 -0.63
C LEU A 28 -11.53 -49.08 -0.52
N ILE A 29 -12.85 -49.26 -0.36
CA ILE A 29 -13.77 -48.13 -0.17
C ILE A 29 -13.46 -47.38 1.12
N THR A 30 -13.14 -48.10 2.19
CA THR A 30 -12.84 -47.49 3.48
C THR A 30 -11.55 -46.68 3.43
N ASP A 31 -10.53 -47.21 2.75
CA ASP A 31 -9.24 -46.53 2.59
C ASP A 31 -9.38 -45.28 1.72
N SER A 32 -10.01 -45.42 0.55
CA SER A 32 -10.30 -44.30 -0.34
C SER A 32 -11.20 -43.23 0.32
N SER A 33 -12.13 -43.62 1.19
CA SER A 33 -12.95 -42.67 1.96
C SER A 33 -12.13 -41.89 2.98
N LYS A 34 -11.12 -42.51 3.62
CA LYS A 34 -10.21 -41.82 4.54
C LYS A 34 -9.34 -40.81 3.81
N GLU A 35 -8.73 -41.22 2.70
CA GLU A 35 -7.91 -40.33 1.88
C GLU A 35 -8.70 -39.11 1.39
N ASN A 36 -9.93 -39.32 0.89
CA ASN A 36 -10.80 -38.23 0.46
C ASN A 36 -11.12 -37.25 1.60
N LYS A 37 -11.35 -37.74 2.82
CA LYS A 37 -11.61 -36.86 3.98
C LYS A 37 -10.40 -36.00 4.31
N ILE A 38 -9.20 -36.56 4.27
CA ILE A 38 -7.96 -35.82 4.52
C ILE A 38 -7.74 -34.77 3.42
N LEU A 39 -7.95 -35.15 2.17
CA LEU A 39 -7.83 -34.24 1.04
C LEU A 39 -8.83 -33.07 1.15
N HIS A 40 -10.09 -33.35 1.49
CA HIS A 40 -11.09 -32.31 1.72
C HIS A 40 -10.70 -31.36 2.86
N ALA A 41 -10.22 -31.89 3.99
CA ALA A 41 -9.77 -31.07 5.11
C ALA A 41 -8.57 -30.18 4.71
N ASN A 42 -7.63 -30.71 3.93
CA ASN A 42 -6.49 -29.95 3.42
C ASN A 42 -6.93 -28.84 2.46
N VAL A 43 -7.86 -29.12 1.55
CA VAL A 43 -8.40 -28.11 0.62
C VAL A 43 -9.12 -27.00 1.37
N GLU A 44 -9.93 -27.32 2.38
CA GLU A 44 -10.59 -26.30 3.21
C GLU A 44 -9.60 -25.46 4.01
N ASN A 45 -8.57 -26.08 4.59
CA ASN A 45 -7.49 -25.34 5.26
C ASN A 45 -6.75 -24.41 4.29
N GLN A 46 -6.45 -24.86 3.07
CA GLN A 46 -5.83 -24.02 2.05
C GLN A 46 -6.74 -22.87 1.64
N ARG A 47 -8.05 -23.09 1.51
CA ARG A 47 -9.01 -22.02 1.21
C ARG A 47 -9.05 -20.96 2.29
N LEU A 48 -9.02 -21.35 3.56
CA LEU A 48 -8.95 -20.41 4.69
C LEU A 48 -7.67 -19.58 4.64
N GLN A 49 -6.51 -20.22 4.42
CA GLN A 49 -5.23 -19.51 4.29
C GLN A 49 -5.21 -18.54 3.11
N ILE A 50 -5.80 -18.92 1.96
CA ILE A 50 -5.93 -18.04 0.80
C ILE A 50 -6.81 -16.84 1.14
N ALA A 51 -7.93 -17.03 1.85
CA ALA A 51 -8.80 -15.94 2.25
C ALA A 51 -8.11 -14.95 3.20
N GLU A 52 -7.36 -15.47 4.19
CA GLU A 52 -6.55 -14.65 5.09
C GLU A 52 -5.48 -13.84 4.33
N LEU A 53 -4.78 -14.49 3.38
CA LEU A 53 -3.79 -13.82 2.55
C LEU A 53 -4.40 -12.73 1.69
N LEU A 54 -5.56 -12.98 1.07
CA LEU A 54 -6.27 -11.99 0.27
C LEU A 54 -6.67 -10.77 1.11
N ASN A 55 -7.16 -10.98 2.32
CA ASN A 55 -7.49 -9.90 3.25
C ASN A 55 -6.24 -9.07 3.62
N ALA A 56 -5.12 -9.73 3.90
CA ALA A 56 -3.86 -9.06 4.22
C ALA A 56 -3.33 -8.23 3.02
N VAL A 57 -3.41 -8.78 1.81
CA VAL A 57 -3.02 -8.08 0.58
C VAL A 57 -3.92 -6.86 0.35
N GLN A 58 -5.22 -6.99 0.57
CA GLN A 58 -6.16 -5.88 0.42
C GLN A 58 -5.88 -4.76 1.43
N TYR A 59 -5.63 -5.12 2.69
CA TYR A 59 -5.24 -4.15 3.72
C TYR A 59 -3.95 -3.42 3.34
N LEU A 60 -2.89 -4.15 2.95
CA LEU A 60 -1.62 -3.55 2.54
C LEU A 60 -1.77 -2.66 1.31
N SER A 61 -2.61 -3.05 0.34
CA SER A 61 -2.89 -2.24 -0.84
C SER A 61 -3.55 -0.91 -0.46
N GLN A 62 -4.49 -0.93 0.48
CA GLN A 62 -5.15 0.28 0.96
C GLN A 62 -4.16 1.20 1.70
N THR A 63 -3.39 0.65 2.64
CA THR A 63 -2.37 1.42 3.36
C THR A 63 -1.32 2.02 2.42
N THR A 64 -0.94 1.31 1.36
CA THR A 64 0.02 1.81 0.36
C THR A 64 -0.52 3.03 -0.39
N GLU A 65 -1.80 3.02 -0.75
CA GLU A 65 -2.42 4.16 -1.44
C GLU A 65 -2.58 5.35 -0.49
N ASP A 66 -2.96 5.11 0.77
CA ASP A 66 -3.04 6.16 1.80
C ASP A 66 -1.68 6.84 2.01
N LEU A 67 -0.61 6.05 2.18
CA LEU A 67 0.77 6.55 2.34
C LEU A 67 1.24 7.33 1.10
N LYS A 68 0.83 6.91 -0.09
CA LYS A 68 1.16 7.63 -1.33
C LYS A 68 0.45 8.98 -1.40
N GLN A 69 -0.79 9.07 -0.92
CA GLN A 69 -1.52 10.34 -0.81
C GLN A 69 -0.88 11.25 0.23
N GLU A 70 -0.56 10.74 1.42
CA GLU A 70 0.13 11.48 2.47
C GLU A 70 1.48 12.02 1.99
N LYS A 71 2.29 11.18 1.34
CA LYS A 71 3.57 11.60 0.74
C LYS A 71 3.38 12.73 -0.27
N LYS A 72 2.32 12.69 -1.09
CA LYS A 72 2.02 13.75 -2.04
C LYS A 72 1.62 15.06 -1.35
N GLN A 73 0.88 14.99 -0.24
CA GLN A 73 0.53 16.16 0.57
C GLN A 73 1.76 16.77 1.23
N LEU A 74 2.57 15.95 1.91
CA LEU A 74 3.81 16.39 2.53
C LEU A 74 4.77 17.01 1.51
N ARG A 75 4.87 16.44 0.30
CA ARG A 75 5.70 17.03 -0.75
C ARG A 75 5.23 18.41 -1.16
N LYS A 76 3.92 18.60 -1.34
CA LYS A 76 3.35 19.93 -1.62
C LYS A 76 3.63 20.91 -0.50
N GLU A 77 3.52 20.48 0.76
CA GLU A 77 3.80 21.32 1.91
C GLU A 77 5.27 21.76 1.93
N ILE A 78 6.20 20.84 1.69
CA ILE A 78 7.63 21.15 1.59
C ILE A 78 7.91 22.13 0.46
N ASP A 79 7.33 21.90 -0.72
CA ASP A 79 7.52 22.78 -1.87
C ASP A 79 6.98 24.19 -1.57
N ILE A 80 5.82 24.30 -0.92
CA ILE A 80 5.24 25.59 -0.48
C ILE A 80 6.14 26.26 0.57
N ARG A 81 6.62 25.54 1.59
CA ARG A 81 7.54 26.08 2.60
C ARG A 81 8.82 26.61 1.95
N GLY A 82 9.38 25.87 1.00
CA GLY A 82 10.56 26.32 0.24
C GLY A 82 10.31 27.63 -0.53
N LEU A 83 9.12 27.82 -1.09
CA LEU A 83 8.74 29.09 -1.72
C LEU A 83 8.64 30.24 -0.70
N TYR A 84 8.07 29.99 0.48
CA TYR A 84 7.98 30.99 1.54
C TYR A 84 9.35 31.37 2.10
N ASP A 85 10.23 30.41 2.34
CA ASP A 85 11.58 30.65 2.83
C ASP A 85 12.37 31.48 1.81
N GLY A 86 12.31 31.12 0.51
CA GLY A 86 12.94 31.89 -0.56
C GLY A 86 12.39 33.32 -0.69
N ALA A 87 11.07 33.50 -0.57
CA ALA A 87 10.46 34.83 -0.57
C ALA A 87 10.88 35.66 0.65
N THR A 88 11.02 35.04 1.82
CA THR A 88 11.45 35.68 3.06
C THR A 88 12.92 36.13 2.97
N ASP A 89 13.79 35.29 2.41
CA ASP A 89 15.20 35.64 2.19
C ASP A 89 15.34 36.82 1.20
N ALA A 90 14.57 36.81 0.11
CA ALA A 90 14.54 37.92 -0.84
C ALA A 90 14.10 39.23 -0.17
N HIS A 91 13.07 39.17 0.69
CA HIS A 91 12.62 40.32 1.48
C HIS A 91 13.68 40.83 2.46
N LEU A 92 14.36 39.94 3.18
CA LEU A 92 15.43 40.34 4.10
C LEU A 92 16.60 41.01 3.36
N GLN A 93 16.99 40.49 2.20
CA GLN A 93 18.03 41.09 1.37
C GLN A 93 17.58 42.45 0.80
N ALA A 94 16.34 42.55 0.34
CA ALA A 94 15.74 43.81 -0.11
C ALA A 94 15.74 44.89 0.99
N ILE A 95 15.37 44.52 2.23
CA ILE A 95 15.42 45.41 3.40
C ILE A 95 16.85 45.88 3.66
N ASN A 96 17.83 44.98 3.61
CA ASN A 96 19.23 45.33 3.80
C ASN A 96 19.75 46.27 2.70
N SER A 97 19.33 46.07 1.45
CA SER A 97 19.67 46.94 0.32
C SER A 97 18.99 48.30 0.41
N ALA A 98 17.73 48.38 0.84
CA ALA A 98 17.07 49.64 1.14
C ALA A 98 17.81 50.41 2.24
N ARG A 99 18.21 49.73 3.32
CA ARG A 99 19.05 50.30 4.39
C ARG A 99 20.42 50.73 3.90
N ALA A 100 20.98 50.07 2.88
CA ALA A 100 22.22 50.49 2.27
C ALA A 100 22.05 51.78 1.44
N GLY A 101 20.84 52.02 0.93
CA GLY A 101 20.46 53.20 0.14
C GLY A 101 20.05 52.88 -1.30
N ALA A 102 19.80 51.61 -1.63
CA ALA A 102 19.35 51.21 -2.97
C ALA A 102 17.96 51.79 -3.30
N SER A 103 17.74 52.11 -4.58
CA SER A 103 16.44 52.63 -5.02
C SER A 103 15.39 51.52 -5.11
N ALA A 104 14.10 51.90 -5.09
CA ALA A 104 13.01 50.93 -5.22
C ALA A 104 13.08 50.15 -6.55
N LYS A 105 13.56 50.79 -7.62
CA LYS A 105 13.77 50.15 -8.91
C LYS A 105 14.86 49.07 -8.84
N ASP A 106 16.00 49.40 -8.22
CA ASP A 106 17.10 48.44 -8.07
C ASP A 106 16.71 47.25 -7.19
N ILE A 107 15.89 47.48 -6.17
CA ILE A 107 15.39 46.41 -5.30
C ILE A 107 14.38 45.52 -6.02
N ALA A 108 13.44 46.10 -6.78
CA ALA A 108 12.47 45.34 -7.57
C ALA A 108 13.17 44.42 -8.58
N GLU A 109 14.16 44.94 -9.29
CA GLU A 109 14.91 44.20 -10.31
C GLU A 109 15.83 43.12 -9.72
N ASN A 110 16.52 43.40 -8.61
CA ASN A 110 17.50 42.45 -8.04
C ASN A 110 16.89 41.36 -7.15
N TYR A 111 15.71 41.59 -6.56
CA TYR A 111 15.07 40.65 -5.62
C TYR A 111 13.75 40.07 -6.12
N ASN A 112 13.41 40.28 -7.40
CA ASN A 112 12.16 39.85 -8.03
C ASN A 112 10.90 40.30 -7.25
N LEU A 113 10.96 41.49 -6.66
CA LEU A 113 9.82 42.09 -5.96
C LEU A 113 9.02 42.94 -6.93
N ILE A 114 7.71 43.06 -6.69
CA ILE A 114 6.90 43.99 -7.47
C ILE A 114 7.27 45.43 -7.10
N ALA A 115 7.11 46.36 -8.05
CA ALA A 115 7.50 47.76 -7.85
C ALA A 115 6.90 48.38 -6.59
N ALA A 116 5.60 48.16 -6.33
CA ALA A 116 4.91 48.66 -5.15
C ALA A 116 5.47 48.11 -3.82
N GLU A 117 5.93 46.86 -3.81
CA GLU A 117 6.51 46.20 -2.64
C GLU A 117 7.92 46.73 -2.35
N ALA A 118 8.73 46.90 -3.40
CA ALA A 118 10.03 47.54 -3.29
C ALA A 118 9.93 49.00 -2.85
N GLU A 119 8.96 49.76 -3.35
CA GLU A 119 8.67 51.14 -2.92
C GLU A 119 8.32 51.19 -1.44
N LEU A 120 7.45 50.28 -0.98
CA LEU A 120 7.09 50.19 0.42
C LEU A 120 8.31 49.87 1.30
N ILE A 121 9.14 48.90 0.91
CA ILE A 121 10.36 48.54 1.64
C ILE A 121 11.32 49.73 1.74
N VAL A 122 11.53 50.48 0.66
CA VAL A 122 12.36 51.69 0.67
C VAL A 122 11.73 52.78 1.55
N SER A 123 10.41 52.96 1.51
CA SER A 123 9.73 53.95 2.37
C SER A 123 9.88 53.64 3.87
N MET A 124 9.86 52.37 4.25
CA MET A 124 9.92 51.93 5.65
C MET A 124 11.35 51.74 6.17
N HIS A 125 12.28 51.33 5.30
CA HIS A 125 13.62 50.89 5.70
C HIS A 125 14.76 51.58 4.95
N GLY A 126 14.45 52.40 3.95
CA GLY A 126 15.41 53.22 3.25
C GLY A 126 16.18 54.12 4.22
N LYS A 127 17.46 54.37 3.92
CA LYS A 127 18.25 55.37 4.66
C LYS A 127 17.51 56.71 4.64
N GLN A 128 16.91 57.08 5.76
CA GLN A 128 16.44 58.42 6.04
C GLN A 128 17.67 59.33 6.16
N ASN A 129 18.27 59.73 5.04
CA ASN A 129 19.33 60.71 5.02
C ASN A 129 18.89 61.98 4.32
N GLN A 130 18.70 63.01 5.15
CA GLN A 130 18.94 64.44 4.88
C GLN A 130 17.79 65.28 4.29
N GLN A 131 16.73 65.48 5.07
CA GLN A 131 16.02 66.78 5.14
C GLN A 131 15.71 67.16 6.61
N ARG A 132 16.77 67.31 7.41
CA ARG A 132 16.80 68.23 8.57
C ARG A 132 18.17 68.91 8.61
N LYS A 133 18.50 69.60 7.52
CA LYS A 133 19.44 70.72 7.53
C LYS A 133 18.67 71.93 7.01
N HIS A 134 17.98 72.60 7.92
CA HIS A 134 17.73 74.03 7.89
C HIS A 134 17.48 74.47 9.33
#